data_AF-A0A5C6D7T7-F1
#
_entry.id   AF-A0A5C6D7T7-F1
#
_cell.length_a   1.000
_cell.length_b   1.000
_cell.length_c   1.000
_cell.angle_alpha   90.00
_cell.angle_beta   90.00
_cell.angle_gamma   90.00
#
_symmetry.space_group_name_H-M   'P 1'
#
loop_
_entity.id
_entity.type
_entity.pdbx_description
1 polymer ?
#
loop_
_entity_poly.entity_id
_entity_poly.type
_entity_poly.pdbx_seq_one_letter_code
_entity_poly.pdbx_strand_id
1 'polypeptide(L)'
;MKATRFPILWLFLFLQPIFYFKGVIFTMQKGTVKWFNDSKGFGFITPENGEDVFVHHTAIQAEGFKSLSDGDEVEFDVEEGEKGSKASNVVKV
;
A
#
# COMPACT_ATOMS: atom_id res chain seq x y z
N MET A 1 -48.76 -37.86 16.07
CA MET A 1 -47.30 -37.77 16.26
C MET A 1 -46.67 -37.30 14.94
N LYS A 2 -45.91 -36.20 15.01
CA LYS A 2 -44.93 -35.64 14.05
C LYS A 2 -45.32 -35.52 12.57
N ALA A 3 -45.95 -34.39 12.23
CA ALA A 3 -45.84 -33.78 10.91
C ALA A 3 -44.45 -33.11 10.80
N THR A 4 -43.51 -33.78 10.15
CA THR A 4 -42.16 -33.28 9.90
C THR A 4 -42.18 -32.26 8.77
N ARG A 5 -42.04 -31.00 9.19
CA ARG A 5 -41.85 -29.73 8.49
C ARG A 5 -40.69 -29.79 7.46
N PHE A 6 -41.03 -29.54 6.19
CA PHE A 6 -40.24 -28.91 5.12
C PHE A 6 -38.81 -29.41 4.81
N PRO A 7 -38.58 -30.02 3.64
CA PRO A 7 -37.24 -30.23 3.10
C PRO A 7 -36.83 -29.07 2.17
N ILE A 8 -35.53 -28.76 2.22
CA ILE A 8 -34.74 -28.01 1.23
C ILE A 8 -34.88 -26.47 1.27
N LEU A 9 -33.72 -25.82 1.30
CA LEU A 9 -33.45 -24.40 1.07
C LEU A 9 -33.34 -23.44 2.28
N TRP A 10 -32.65 -23.84 3.36
CA TRP A 10 -32.18 -22.91 4.41
C TRP A 10 -30.74 -23.28 4.87
N LEU A 11 -29.78 -23.31 3.93
CA LEU A 11 -28.34 -23.46 4.23
C LEU A 11 -27.47 -22.42 3.49
N PHE A 12 -28.07 -21.48 2.77
CA PHE A 12 -27.37 -20.39 2.10
C PHE A 12 -27.91 -19.07 2.63
N LEU A 13 -27.02 -18.12 2.90
CA LEU A 13 -27.21 -16.93 3.75
C LEU A 13 -27.17 -17.31 5.24
N PHE A 14 -26.36 -16.73 6.11
CA PHE A 14 -25.94 -15.34 6.17
C PHE A 14 -24.82 -15.22 7.21
N LEU A 15 -23.58 -15.52 6.84
CA LEU A 15 -22.42 -15.01 7.57
C LEU A 15 -21.23 -15.00 6.62
N GLN A 16 -21.31 -14.19 5.56
CA GLN A 16 -20.08 -13.68 4.98
C GLN A 16 -19.39 -12.95 6.12
N PRO A 17 -18.20 -13.39 6.59
CA PRO A 17 -17.45 -12.60 7.53
C PRO A 17 -17.33 -11.24 6.88
N ILE A 18 -17.73 -10.20 7.60
CA ILE A 18 -17.51 -8.82 7.21
C ILE A 18 -15.99 -8.74 7.13
N PHE A 19 -15.45 -8.99 5.94
CA PHE A 19 -14.03 -8.92 5.67
C PHE A 19 -13.77 -7.43 5.82
N TYR A 20 -13.34 -7.07 7.02
CA TYR A 20 -12.86 -5.75 7.36
C TYR A 20 -11.61 -5.58 6.52
N PHE A 21 -11.83 -5.18 5.26
CA PHE A 21 -10.80 -4.87 4.29
C PHE A 21 -10.08 -3.69 4.90
N LYS A 22 -8.96 -4.00 5.55
CA LYS A 22 -8.15 -3.08 6.33
C LYS A 22 -7.91 -1.84 5.48
N GLY A 23 -8.41 -0.71 5.98
CA GLY A 23 -8.55 0.54 5.24
C GLY A 23 -7.25 0.93 4.55
N VAL A 24 -7.27 0.95 3.23
CA VAL A 24 -6.21 1.55 2.44
C VAL A 24 -6.38 3.05 2.53
N ILE A 25 -5.62 3.69 3.42
CA ILE A 25 -5.54 5.14 3.51
C ILE A 25 -4.64 5.60 2.35
N PHE A 26 -5.23 5.87 1.17
CA PHE A 26 -4.51 6.57 0.10
C PHE A 26 -4.41 8.05 0.46
N THR A 27 -3.45 8.40 1.33
CA THR A 27 -3.04 9.80 1.48
C THR A 27 -1.76 9.99 0.70
N MET A 28 -1.81 10.79 -0.37
CA MET A 28 -0.59 11.31 -0.98
C MET A 28 0.19 12.08 0.09
N GLN A 29 1.33 11.53 0.49
CA GLN A 29 2.25 12.15 1.42
C GLN A 29 3.42 12.77 0.65
N LYS A 30 3.92 13.88 1.18
CA LYS A 30 5.20 14.45 0.75
C LYS A 30 6.29 13.97 1.69
N GLY A 31 7.49 13.83 1.15
CA GLY A 31 8.66 13.54 1.93
C GLY A 31 9.93 13.77 1.16
N THR A 32 11.03 13.57 1.86
CA THR A 32 12.38 13.73 1.31
C THR A 32 13.04 12.38 1.18
N VAL A 33 13.67 12.14 0.04
CA VAL A 33 14.42 10.90 -0.20
C VAL A 33 15.63 10.88 0.72
N LYS A 34 15.67 9.92 1.65
CA LYS A 34 16.78 9.79 2.60
C LYS A 34 18.02 9.26 1.90
N TRP A 35 17.83 8.22 1.11
CA TRP A 35 18.82 7.66 0.21
C TRP A 35 18.11 6.72 -0.76
N PHE A 36 18.66 6.63 -1.97
CA PHE A 36 18.21 5.69 -2.97
C PHE A 36 19.44 5.09 -3.66
N ASN A 37 19.36 3.80 -3.99
CA ASN A 37 20.44 3.10 -4.67
C ASN A 37 19.97 2.68 -6.06
N ASP A 38 20.39 3.43 -7.09
CA ASP A 38 20.02 3.17 -8.47
C ASP A 38 20.50 1.81 -8.98
N SER A 39 21.65 1.34 -8.49
CA SER A 39 22.20 0.04 -8.89
C SER A 39 21.38 -1.13 -8.35
N LYS A 40 20.77 -0.96 -7.15
CA LYS A 40 19.93 -1.99 -6.53
C LYS A 40 18.43 -1.78 -6.77
N GLY A 41 18.00 -0.58 -7.15
CA GLY A 41 16.61 -0.23 -7.40
C GLY A 41 15.73 -0.09 -6.16
N PHE A 42 16.31 0.24 -5.00
CA PHE A 42 15.53 0.48 -3.78
C PHE A 42 16.11 1.61 -2.94
N GLY A 43 15.29 2.16 -2.06
CA GLY A 43 15.68 3.22 -1.14
C GLY A 43 14.67 3.42 -0.01
N PHE A 44 14.85 4.52 0.71
CA PHE A 44 13.94 4.95 1.76
C PHE A 44 13.63 6.43 1.62
N ILE A 45 12.37 6.76 1.89
CA ILE A 45 11.87 8.13 1.90
C ILE A 45 11.44 8.45 3.32
N THR A 46 11.85 9.60 3.81
CA THR A 46 11.42 10.12 5.12
C THR A 46 10.24 11.07 4.87
N PRO A 47 8.99 10.67 5.21
CA PRO A 47 7.84 11.57 5.13
C PRO A 47 7.98 12.73 6.12
N GLU A 48 7.32 13.86 5.86
CA GLU A 48 7.31 14.99 6.78
C GLU A 48 6.67 14.65 8.14
N ASN A 49 5.70 13.71 8.13
CA ASN A 49 5.05 13.20 9.31
C ASN A 49 4.94 11.67 9.20
N GLY A 50 5.79 10.95 9.90
CA GLY A 50 5.70 9.49 9.99
C GLY A 50 7.03 8.79 10.20
N GLU A 51 7.02 7.50 9.91
CA GLU A 51 8.19 6.62 9.90
C GLU A 51 8.78 6.52 8.49
N ASP A 52 10.05 6.12 8.40
CA ASP A 52 10.73 5.92 7.11
C ASP A 52 9.97 4.88 6.25
N VAL A 53 9.65 5.26 5.02
CA VAL A 53 8.87 4.44 4.09
C VAL A 53 9.79 3.81 3.06
N PHE A 54 9.62 2.50 2.85
CA PHE A 54 10.41 1.77 1.86
C PHE A 54 9.94 2.07 0.44
N VAL A 55 10.85 2.43 -0.46
CA VAL A 55 10.55 2.64 -1.88
C VAL A 55 11.29 1.66 -2.77
N HIS A 56 10.57 1.08 -3.73
CA HIS A 56 11.14 0.25 -4.78
C HIS A 56 11.05 0.96 -6.13
N HIS A 57 12.04 0.75 -7.00
CA HIS A 57 12.09 1.41 -8.31
C HIS A 57 10.83 1.19 -9.15
N THR A 58 10.11 0.07 -8.95
CA THR A 58 8.86 -0.22 -9.65
C THR A 58 7.73 0.75 -9.29
N ALA A 59 7.75 1.31 -8.09
CA ALA A 59 6.73 2.25 -7.60
C ALA A 59 6.93 3.68 -8.13
N ILE A 60 8.12 3.98 -8.66
CA ILE A 60 8.46 5.31 -9.19
C ILE A 60 7.78 5.52 -10.55
N GLN A 61 7.02 6.60 -10.65
CA GLN A 61 6.41 7.14 -11.85
C GLN A 61 7.40 8.11 -12.50
N ALA A 62 8.28 7.59 -13.35
CA ALA A 62 9.20 8.38 -14.15
C ALA A 62 9.25 7.83 -15.57
N GLU A 63 9.24 8.73 -16.56
CA GLU A 63 9.37 8.40 -17.98
C GLU A 63 10.85 8.20 -18.35
N GLY A 64 11.48 7.16 -17.80
CA GLY A 64 12.89 6.87 -18.07
C GLY A 64 13.55 6.03 -16.97
N PHE A 65 14.75 6.43 -16.57
CA PHE A 65 15.44 5.81 -15.43
C PHE A 65 14.67 6.11 -14.14
N LYS A 66 14.19 5.05 -13.49
CA LYS A 66 13.45 5.11 -12.23
C LYS A 66 14.41 5.25 -11.05
N SER A 67 15.07 6.39 -11.00
CA SER A 67 16.07 6.79 -10.00
C SER A 67 15.61 7.99 -9.19
N LEU A 68 16.04 8.07 -7.94
CA LEU A 68 15.82 9.21 -7.06
C LEU A 68 17.18 9.64 -6.49
N SER A 69 17.39 10.95 -6.32
CA SER A 69 18.58 11.45 -5.63
C SER A 69 18.30 11.62 -4.14
N ASP A 70 19.34 11.54 -3.31
CA ASP A 70 19.24 11.91 -1.91
C ASP A 70 18.86 13.40 -1.76
N GLY A 71 17.95 13.69 -0.85
CA GLY A 71 17.45 15.05 -0.61
C GLY A 71 16.36 15.52 -1.58
N ASP A 72 15.98 14.73 -2.59
CA ASP A 72 14.87 15.10 -3.48
C ASP A 72 13.53 15.10 -2.73
N GLU A 73 12.67 16.08 -3.05
CA GLU A 73 11.28 16.08 -2.63
C GLU A 73 10.44 15.18 -3.55
N VAL A 74 9.66 14.30 -2.94
CA VAL A 74 8.82 13.34 -3.65
C VAL A 74 7.43 13.29 -3.03
N GLU A 75 6.43 13.12 -3.88
CA GLU A 75 5.06 12.80 -3.53
C GLU A 75 4.84 11.30 -3.71
N PHE A 76 4.29 10.62 -2.71
CA PHE A 76 4.08 9.18 -2.74
C PHE A 76 2.88 8.78 -1.89
N ASP A 77 2.28 7.65 -2.26
CA ASP A 77 1.21 7.03 -1.50
C ASP A 77 1.78 5.97 -0.55
N VAL A 78 1.44 6.05 0.73
CA VAL A 78 1.87 5.05 1.72
C VAL A 78 0.86 3.92 1.79
N GLU A 79 1.30 2.73 1.43
CA GLU A 79 0.53 1.50 1.55
C GLU A 79 1.12 0.60 2.66
N GLU A 80 0.25 0.01 3.48
CA GLU A 80 0.67 -0.95 4.51
C GLU A 80 0.98 -2.31 3.84
N GLY A 81 2.25 -2.71 3.81
CA GLY A 81 2.71 -3.98 3.25
C GLY A 81 2.99 -5.04 4.32
N GLU A 82 3.25 -6.29 3.90
CA GLU A 82 3.55 -7.41 4.81
C GLU A 82 4.80 -7.17 5.70
N LYS A 83 5.70 -6.30 5.27
CA LYS A 83 6.96 -5.97 5.95
C LYS A 83 7.03 -4.54 6.51
N GLY A 84 5.90 -3.83 6.52
CA GLY A 84 5.81 -2.43 6.93
C GLY A 84 5.34 -1.50 5.81
N SER A 85 5.38 -0.19 6.08
CA SER A 85 4.95 0.86 5.16
C SER A 85 5.81 0.88 3.89
N LYS A 86 5.16 0.75 2.73
CA LYS A 86 5.78 0.85 1.42
C LYS A 86 5.25 2.07 0.66
N ALA A 87 6.11 2.69 -0.13
CA ALA A 87 5.75 3.79 -1.01
C ALA A 87 5.24 3.24 -2.35
N SER A 88 4.17 3.86 -2.82
CA SER A 88 3.45 3.54 -4.04
C SER A 88 3.35 4.83 -4.84
N ASN A 89 3.28 4.72 -6.18
CA ASN A 89 3.00 5.85 -7.05
C ASN A 89 3.91 7.07 -6.77
N VAL A 90 5.22 6.83 -6.65
CA VAL A 90 6.18 7.87 -6.27
C VAL A 90 6.44 8.80 -7.45
N VAL A 91 6.14 10.08 -7.28
CA VAL A 91 6.34 11.15 -8.26
C VAL A 91 7.35 12.12 -7.67
N LYS A 92 8.37 12.48 -8.45
CA LYS A 92 9.30 13.54 -8.09
C LYS A 92 8.63 14.90 -8.31
N VAL A 93 8.70 15.78 -7.32
CA VAL A 93 8.15 17.16 -7.38
C VAL A 93 9.17 18.11 -8.03
#